data_AF-A0A329ZIQ4-F1
#
_entry.id   AF-A0A329ZIQ4-F1
#
_cell.length_a   1.000
_cell.length_b   1.000
_cell.length_c   1.000
_cell.angle_alpha   90.00
_cell.angle_beta   90.00
_cell.angle_gamma   90.00
#
_symmetry.space_group_name_H-M   'P 1'
#
loop_
_entity.id
_entity.type
_entity.pdbx_description
1 polymer ?
#
loop_
_entity_poly.entity_id
_entity_poly.type
_entity_poly.pdbx_seq_one_letter_code
_entity_poly.pdbx_strand_id
1 'polypeptide(L)'
;MKIFLILLMAYSLKAQPWVMFNDLDDTYLYDQASGQVYIRVKKGGKNYEDTFVKMGVVDKNPNKNSINSQTKEIDTPKENDSKKDQQELLKKAQELQRSIQNGIFEAE
;
A
#
# COMPACT_ATOMS: atom_id res chain seq x y z
N MET A 1 39.76 19.76 -9.72
CA MET A 1 39.74 19.18 -8.35
C MET A 1 38.61 19.75 -7.49
N LYS A 2 38.57 21.06 -7.19
CA LYS A 2 37.54 21.66 -6.30
C LYS A 2 36.09 21.49 -6.78
N ILE A 3 35.85 21.65 -8.08
CA ILE A 3 34.52 21.45 -8.69
C ILE A 3 34.00 20.01 -8.56
N PHE A 4 34.90 19.03 -8.62
CA PHE A 4 34.53 17.61 -8.49
C PHE A 4 34.08 17.30 -7.05
N LEU A 5 34.71 17.94 -6.06
CA LEU A 5 34.35 17.80 -4.65
C LEU A 5 32.97 18.42 -4.33
N ILE A 6 32.68 19.57 -4.93
CA ILE A 6 31.38 20.25 -4.79
C ILE A 6 30.26 19.42 -5.44
N LEU A 7 30.53 18.83 -6.60
CA LEU A 7 29.60 17.94 -7.28
C LEU A 7 29.29 16.71 -6.42
N LEU A 8 30.31 16.08 -5.81
CA LEU A 8 30.16 14.91 -4.95
C LEU A 8 29.33 15.22 -3.67
N MET A 9 29.53 16.38 -3.06
CA MET A 9 28.73 16.82 -1.91
C MET A 9 27.27 17.07 -2.27
N ALA A 10 26.98 17.62 -3.45
CA ALA A 10 25.61 17.85 -3.90
C ALA A 10 24.82 16.54 -4.12
N TYR A 11 25.48 15.46 -4.56
CA TYR A 11 24.84 14.15 -4.70
C TYR A 11 24.47 13.50 -3.36
N SER A 12 25.20 13.81 -2.29
CA SER A 12 24.95 13.25 -0.95
C SER A 12 23.61 13.72 -0.37
N LEU A 13 23.12 14.89 -0.78
CA LEU A 13 21.81 15.44 -0.38
C LEU A 13 20.62 14.72 -1.01
N LYS A 14 20.85 13.86 -2.01
CA LYS A 14 19.81 13.05 -2.65
C LYS A 14 19.71 11.64 -2.07
N ALA A 15 20.60 11.27 -1.14
CA ALA A 15 20.46 10.02 -0.40
C ALA A 15 19.29 10.17 0.58
N GLN A 16 18.15 9.58 0.24
CA GLN A 16 17.03 9.52 1.17
C GLN A 16 17.34 8.52 2.29
N PRO A 17 17.05 8.84 3.56
CA PRO A 17 17.35 7.95 4.67
C PRO A 17 16.49 6.68 4.59
N TRP A 18 17.15 5.53 4.77
CA TRP A 18 16.45 4.31 5.16
C TRP A 18 16.29 4.32 6.68
N VAL A 19 15.10 4.01 7.18
CA VAL A 19 14.81 4.02 8.61
C VAL A 19 14.57 2.59 9.07
N MET A 20 15.38 2.11 10.01
CA MET A 20 15.17 0.82 10.67
C MET A 20 14.43 1.04 11.99
N PHE A 21 13.43 0.22 12.26
CA PHE A 21 12.72 0.19 13.53
C PHE A 21 12.38 -1.26 13.92
N ASN A 22 12.04 -1.49 15.18
CA ASN A 22 11.75 -2.82 15.70
C ASN A 22 10.45 -2.76 16.49
N ASP A 23 9.57 -3.72 16.22
CA ASP A 23 8.54 -4.14 17.17
C ASP A 23 9.15 -5.19 18.10
N LEU A 24 8.56 -5.45 19.27
CA LEU A 24 9.06 -6.34 20.31
C LEU A 24 9.71 -7.62 19.76
N ASP A 25 9.12 -8.22 18.72
CA ASP A 25 9.59 -9.47 18.13
C ASP A 25 10.27 -9.32 16.73
N ASP A 26 9.93 -8.27 15.96
CA ASP A 26 10.24 -8.15 14.53
C ASP A 26 10.98 -6.86 14.15
N THR A 27 11.96 -6.96 13.24
CA THR A 27 12.71 -5.81 12.73
C THR A 27 12.21 -5.40 11.35
N TYR A 28 12.03 -4.09 11.17
CA TYR A 28 11.51 -3.49 9.96
C TYR A 28 12.50 -2.51 9.37
N LEU A 29 12.44 -2.40 8.04
CA LEU A 29 13.19 -1.43 7.26
C LEU A 29 12.21 -0.63 6.41
N TYR A 30 12.21 0.68 6.56
CA TYR A 30 11.36 1.62 5.85
C TYR A 30 12.16 2.44 4.85
N ASP A 31 11.71 2.42 3.60
CA ASP A 31 12.19 3.29 2.55
C ASP A 31 11.37 4.59 2.53
N GLN A 32 11.97 5.70 2.97
CA GLN A 32 11.30 7.00 2.98
C GLN A 32 10.98 7.53 1.57
N ALA A 33 11.69 7.07 0.53
CA ALA A 33 11.49 7.54 -0.84
C ALA A 33 10.24 6.94 -1.48
N SER A 34 10.00 5.66 -1.25
CA SER A 34 8.91 4.92 -1.86
C SER A 34 7.75 4.59 -0.92
N GLY A 35 7.93 4.82 0.38
CA GLY A 35 6.95 4.44 1.40
C GLY A 35 6.88 2.92 1.64
N GLN A 36 7.83 2.15 1.10
CA GLN A 36 7.82 0.69 1.20
C GLN A 36 8.38 0.23 2.56
N VAL A 37 7.72 -0.77 3.14
CA VAL A 37 8.15 -1.42 4.38
C VAL A 37 8.65 -2.82 4.06
N TYR A 38 9.75 -3.22 4.68
CA TYR A 38 10.32 -4.56 4.59
C TYR A 38 10.43 -5.16 5.99
N ILE A 39 10.13 -6.45 6.14
CA ILE A 39 10.24 -7.19 7.40
C ILE A 39 11.43 -8.16 7.35
N ARG A 40 12.16 -8.25 8.46
CA ARG A 40 13.26 -9.21 8.63
C ARG A 40 12.71 -10.62 8.83
N VAL A 41 13.11 -11.53 7.96
CA VAL A 41 12.86 -12.96 8.10
C VAL A 41 14.11 -13.63 8.68
N LYS A 42 13.96 -14.15 9.91
CA LYS A 42 15.04 -14.84 10.64
C LYS A 42 15.26 -16.23 10.06
N LYS A 43 16.50 -16.57 9.67
CA LYS A 43 16.87 -17.92 9.17
C LYS A 43 17.46 -18.84 10.24
N GLY A 44 17.50 -18.40 11.49
CA GLY A 44 18.00 -19.19 12.63
C GLY A 44 19.53 -19.24 12.75
N GLY A 45 20.25 -18.49 11.92
CA GLY A 45 21.71 -18.37 11.93
C GLY A 45 22.18 -16.98 12.38
N LYS A 46 23.22 -16.45 11.73
CA LYS A 46 23.76 -15.13 12.08
C LYS A 46 22.94 -14.00 11.45
N ASN A 47 23.00 -12.81 12.05
CA ASN A 47 22.18 -11.66 11.62
C ASN A 47 22.32 -11.26 10.13
N TYR A 48 23.47 -11.54 9.49
CA TYR A 48 23.68 -11.23 8.06
C TYR A 48 23.04 -12.25 7.10
N GLU A 49 22.56 -13.38 7.62
CA GLU A 49 21.91 -14.44 6.82
C GLU A 49 20.42 -14.16 6.65
N ASP A 50 19.88 -13.31 7.53
CA ASP A 50 18.50 -12.89 7.51
C ASP A 50 18.21 -11.99 6.32
N THR A 51 16.97 -12.05 5.85
CA THR A 51 16.56 -11.36 4.62
C THR A 51 15.40 -10.43 4.91
N PHE A 52 15.42 -9.25 4.30
CA PHE A 52 14.31 -8.32 4.35
C PHE A 52 13.37 -8.57 3.17
N VAL A 53 12.11 -8.91 3.47
CA VAL A 53 11.08 -9.16 2.46
C VAL A 53 10.10 -8.01 2.46
N LYS A 54 9.72 -7.53 1.27
CA LYS A 54 8.75 -6.44 1.12
C LYS A 54 7.41 -6.84 1.73
N MET A 55 6.90 -6.02 2.65
CA MET A 55 5.56 -6.18 3.20
C MET A 55 4.55 -5.76 2.13
N GLY A 56 3.65 -6.67 1.77
CA GLY A 56 2.54 -6.36 0.88
C GLY A 56 1.58 -5.41 1.58
N VAL A 57 1.19 -4.33 0.91
CA VAL A 57 -0.02 -3.60 1.30
C VAL A 57 -1.18 -4.46 0.81
N VAL A 58 -1.82 -5.17 1.73
CA VAL A 58 -3.14 -5.76 1.42
C VAL A 58 -4.09 -4.56 1.38
N ASP A 59 -4.23 -3.96 0.21
CA ASP A 59 -5.36 -3.08 -0.04
C ASP A 59 -6.60 -3.89 0.31
N LYS A 60 -7.35 -3.46 1.32
CA LYS A 60 -8.66 -4.04 1.68
C LYS A 60 -9.67 -3.68 0.59
N ASN A 61 -9.40 -4.11 -0.64
CA ASN A 61 -10.39 -4.23 -1.69
C ASN A 61 -10.61 -5.74 -1.86
N PRO A 62 -11.69 -6.32 -1.30
CA PRO A 62 -11.87 -7.77 -1.21
C PRO A 62 -12.15 -8.45 -2.57
N ASN A 63 -11.82 -7.80 -3.69
CA ASN A 63 -12.07 -8.34 -5.02
C ASN A 63 -10.86 -8.18 -5.93
N LYS A 64 -9.71 -8.72 -5.51
CA LYS A 64 -8.74 -9.25 -6.45
C LYS A 64 -7.83 -10.26 -5.77
N ASN A 65 -8.14 -11.54 -6.00
CA ASN A 65 -7.17 -12.61 -5.83
C ASN A 65 -5.88 -12.22 -6.55
N SER A 66 -4.81 -11.94 -5.81
CA SER A 66 -3.46 -11.96 -6.36
C SER A 66 -2.72 -13.13 -5.71
N ILE A 67 -3.14 -14.32 -6.14
CA ILE A 67 -2.24 -15.45 -6.21
C ILE A 67 -1.42 -15.27 -7.49
N ASN A 68 -0.10 -15.36 -7.29
CA ASN A 68 0.94 -15.76 -8.25
C ASN A 68 1.60 -14.70 -9.15
N SER A 69 2.88 -14.49 -8.85
CA SER A 69 4.00 -14.85 -9.73
C SER A 69 3.63 -15.46 -11.08
N GLN A 70 4.24 -14.92 -12.14
CA GLN A 70 4.39 -15.52 -13.47
C GLN A 70 3.12 -15.55 -14.35
N THR A 71 3.13 -14.59 -15.28
CA THR A 71 2.91 -14.78 -16.73
C THR A 71 1.99 -15.91 -17.16
N LYS A 72 0.79 -15.55 -17.63
CA LYS A 72 0.13 -16.16 -18.79
C LYS A 72 -0.92 -15.18 -19.34
N GLU A 73 -0.77 -14.87 -20.63
CA GLU A 73 -1.83 -14.30 -21.46
C GLU A 73 -3.07 -15.22 -21.44
N ILE A 74 -4.26 -14.64 -21.53
CA ILE A 74 -5.36 -15.00 -22.46
C ILE A 74 -6.71 -14.44 -21.96
N ASP A 75 -7.40 -13.82 -22.93
CA ASP A 75 -8.83 -13.55 -23.12
C ASP A 75 -9.68 -12.80 -22.09
N THR A 76 -10.23 -11.68 -22.59
CA THR A 76 -11.50 -11.11 -22.15
C THR A 76 -12.64 -12.11 -22.42
N PRO A 77 -13.70 -12.15 -21.58
CA PRO A 77 -14.90 -11.40 -22.00
C PRO A 77 -15.80 -10.88 -20.85
N LYS A 78 -16.65 -9.91 -21.21
CA LYS A 78 -17.91 -9.46 -20.57
C LYS A 78 -17.85 -8.40 -19.47
N GLU A 79 -17.60 -7.19 -19.95
CA GLU A 79 -18.16 -5.93 -19.45
C GLU A 79 -19.69 -5.92 -19.67
N ASN A 80 -20.52 -6.01 -18.62
CA ASN A 80 -21.88 -5.42 -18.62
C ASN A 80 -22.64 -5.43 -17.29
N ASP A 81 -22.27 -6.21 -16.27
CA ASP A 81 -23.06 -6.28 -15.02
C ASP A 81 -22.66 -5.25 -13.93
N SER A 82 -21.43 -4.73 -13.97
CA SER A 82 -20.88 -3.89 -12.90
C SER A 82 -21.46 -2.48 -12.79
N LYS A 83 -22.10 -1.96 -13.84
CA LYS A 83 -22.65 -0.59 -13.84
C LYS A 83 -23.99 -0.48 -13.11
N LYS A 84 -24.78 -1.57 -13.08
CA LYS A 84 -26.11 -1.58 -12.45
C LYS A 84 -25.98 -1.60 -10.92
N ASP A 85 -25.07 -2.42 -10.41
CA ASP A 85 -24.79 -2.52 -8.97
C ASP A 85 -24.20 -1.22 -8.40
N GLN A 86 -23.34 -0.54 -9.15
CA GLN A 86 -22.81 0.77 -8.72
C GLN A 86 -23.89 1.84 -8.59
N GLN A 87 -24.85 1.88 -9.52
CA GLN A 87 -25.95 2.85 -9.46
C GLN A 87 -26.91 2.57 -8.29
N GLU A 88 -27.15 1.31 -7.95
CA GLU A 88 -28.00 0.94 -6.82
C GLU A 88 -27.34 1.32 -5.48
N LEU A 89 -26.04 1.08 -5.35
CA LEU A 89 -25.27 1.46 -4.15
C LEU A 89 -25.24 2.98 -3.95
N LEU A 90 -25.06 3.75 -5.02
CA LEU A 90 -25.12 5.22 -4.99
C LEU A 90 -26.51 5.73 -4.56
N LYS A 91 -27.59 5.12 -5.06
CA LYS A 91 -28.95 5.47 -4.63
C LYS A 91 -29.20 5.16 -3.15
N LYS A 92 -28.76 3.98 -2.66
CA LYS A 92 -28.88 3.62 -1.24
C LYS A 92 -28.11 4.59 -0.34
N ALA A 93 -26.91 5.01 -0.74
CA ALA A 93 -26.14 5.99 0.02
C ALA A 93 -26.84 7.35 0.09
N GLN A 94 -27.45 7.80 -1.01
CA GLN A 94 -28.20 9.06 -1.06
C GLN A 94 -29.50 9.02 -0.24
N GLU A 95 -30.20 7.88 -0.25
CA GLU A 95 -31.41 7.68 0.56
C GLU A 95 -31.09 7.62 2.05
N LEU A 96 -30.01 6.94 2.44
CA LEU A 96 -29.53 6.91 3.82
C LEU A 96 -29.19 8.32 4.31
N GLN A 97 -28.47 9.11 3.51
CA GLN A 97 -28.13 10.50 3.85
C GLN A 97 -29.39 11.35 4.07
N ARG A 98 -30.41 11.21 3.21
CA ARG A 98 -31.70 11.89 3.39
C ARG A 98 -32.45 11.43 4.64
N SER A 99 -32.43 10.14 4.94
CA SER A 99 -33.10 9.60 6.14
C SER A 99 -32.48 10.14 7.44
N ILE A 100 -31.16 10.27 7.49
CA ILE A 100 -30.45 10.88 8.64
C ILE A 100 -30.80 12.36 8.73
N GLN A 101 -30.81 13.07 7.61
CA GLN A 101 -31.10 14.49 7.60
C GLN A 101 -32.53 14.79 8.04
N ASN A 102 -33.50 13.98 7.63
CA ASN A 102 -34.90 14.13 8.06
C ASN A 102 -35.12 13.71 9.51
N GLY A 103 -34.42 12.68 10.00
CA GLY A 103 -34.50 12.26 11.41
C GLY A 103 -33.93 13.29 12.41
N ILE A 104 -33.06 14.19 11.95
CA ILE A 104 -32.55 15.31 12.76
C ILE A 104 -33.60 16.44 12.88
N PHE A 105 -34.52 16.57 11.92
CA PHE A 105 -35.58 17.59 11.93
C PHE A 105 -36.87 17.16 12.64
N GLU A 106 -37.10 15.87 12.88
CA GLU A 106 -38.27 15.37 13.65
C GLU A 106 -38.02 15.28 15.17
N ALA A 107 -36.85 15.73 15.65
CA ALA A 107 -36.47 15.70 17.07
C ALA A 107 -36.65 17.06 17.81
N GLU A 108 -37.33 18.04 17.20
CA GLU A 108 -37.82 19.27 17.86
C GLU A 108 -39.34 19.25 18.06
#